data_AF-A0A9D2FNT1-F1
#
_entry.id   AF-A0A9D2FNT1-F1
#
_cell.length_a   1.000
_cell.length_b   1.000
_cell.length_c   1.000
_cell.angle_alpha   90.00
_cell.angle_beta   90.00
_cell.angle_gamma   90.00
#
_symmetry.space_group_name_H-M   'P 1'
#
loop_
_entity.id
_entity.type
_entity.pdbx_description
1 polymer ?
#
loop_
_entity_poly.entity_id
_entity_poly.type
_entity_poly.pdbx_seq_one_letter_code
_entity_poly.pdbx_strand_id
1 'polypeptide(L)'
;MDLPPYWLGAMVVALRASVSFIWCLPCFAVTLLLGVGLYGVNAFLFTRANTIGDGLFFVAAWACILPAVLAAMASLGWDFVYRPFVGGVSLQRLSDTVFTYSGMAWGVTPFEYFICADAIDYETCVRACVASVLAVLEAVAAYVLLFVRADRDQAEDAEQVSSSWWGYRILIPVYVVCLMCFIPPDFRWDNIFLMAIVLVGAFIGFFAYRRSFRLQRSDFISIGVTYAVGILLMLIGG
;
A
#
# COMPACT_ATOMS: atom_id res chain seq x y z
N MET A 1 -21.95 3.82 32.88
CA MET A 1 -21.36 3.15 31.71
C MET A 1 -22.37 3.30 30.61
N ASP A 2 -22.29 4.43 29.91
CA ASP A 2 -23.31 4.81 28.95
C ASP A 2 -23.03 4.03 27.67
N LEU A 3 -23.96 3.20 27.21
CA LEU A 3 -23.91 2.73 25.83
C LEU A 3 -23.90 3.99 24.95
N PRO A 4 -22.87 4.21 24.12
CA PRO A 4 -22.81 5.40 23.28
C PRO A 4 -24.11 5.55 22.49
N PRO A 5 -24.68 6.76 22.34
CA PRO A 5 -25.95 7.01 21.64
C PRO A 5 -26.01 6.43 20.22
N TYR A 6 -24.85 6.17 19.61
CA TYR A 6 -24.69 5.38 18.39
C TYR A 6 -25.34 3.98 18.46
N TRP A 7 -25.13 3.23 19.56
CA TRP A 7 -25.65 1.88 19.71
C TRP A 7 -27.16 1.86 19.90
N LEU A 8 -27.72 2.87 20.58
CA LEU A 8 -29.18 3.06 20.66
C LEU A 8 -29.77 3.41 19.30
N GLY A 9 -29.10 4.25 18.50
CA GLY A 9 -29.52 4.57 17.14
C GLY A 9 -29.47 3.36 16.19
N ALA A 10 -28.37 2.60 16.22
CA ALA A 10 -28.21 1.39 15.42
C ALA A 10 -29.24 0.32 15.81
N MET A 11 -29.54 0.17 17.10
CA MET A 11 -30.53 -0.78 17.59
C MET A 11 -31.96 -0.38 17.19
N VAL A 12 -32.31 0.92 17.24
CA VAL A 12 -33.62 1.42 16.78
C VAL A 12 -33.81 1.26 15.28
N VAL A 13 -32.75 1.45 14.48
CA VAL A 13 -32.79 1.21 13.03
C VAL A 13 -32.90 -0.29 12.73
N ALA A 14 -32.11 -1.14 13.40
CA ALA A 14 -32.18 -2.59 13.25
C ALA A 14 -33.53 -3.19 13.66
N LEU A 15 -34.20 -2.60 14.66
CA LEU A 15 -35.54 -3.02 15.11
C LEU A 15 -36.67 -2.54 14.18
N ARG A 16 -36.43 -1.54 13.33
CA ARG A 16 -37.44 -0.95 12.42
C ARG A 16 -37.21 -1.31 10.95
N ALA A 17 -36.04 -1.78 10.58
CA ALA A 17 -35.66 -2.08 9.20
C ALA A 17 -35.73 -3.58 8.89
N SER A 18 -35.56 -3.96 7.62
CA SER A 18 -35.54 -5.36 7.18
C SER A 18 -34.46 -6.17 7.91
N VAL A 19 -34.64 -7.50 8.00
CA VAL A 19 -33.70 -8.42 8.68
C VAL A 19 -32.27 -8.25 8.18
N SER A 20 -32.08 -7.82 6.92
CA SER A 20 -30.78 -7.57 6.28
C SER A 20 -29.96 -6.46 6.96
N PHE A 21 -30.56 -5.53 7.70
CA PHE A 21 -29.81 -4.48 8.44
C PHE A 21 -29.03 -5.02 9.65
N ILE A 22 -29.25 -6.28 10.05
CA ILE A 22 -28.45 -6.91 11.11
C ILE A 22 -26.96 -6.94 10.76
N TRP A 23 -26.62 -6.96 9.46
CA TRP A 23 -25.26 -6.98 8.94
C TRP A 23 -24.50 -5.67 9.13
N CYS A 24 -25.16 -4.57 9.49
CA CYS A 24 -24.50 -3.31 9.84
C CYS A 24 -23.66 -3.42 11.13
N LEU A 25 -24.09 -4.24 12.10
CA LEU A 25 -23.37 -4.44 13.37
C LEU A 25 -22.00 -5.13 13.17
N PRO A 26 -21.91 -6.30 12.51
CA PRO A 26 -20.60 -6.91 12.23
C PRO A 26 -19.77 -6.05 11.26
N CYS A 27 -20.40 -5.36 10.31
CA CYS A 27 -19.68 -4.39 9.45
C CYS A 27 -19.02 -3.28 10.27
N PHE A 28 -19.73 -2.71 11.25
CA PHE A 28 -19.15 -1.71 12.16
C PHE A 28 -17.98 -2.28 12.97
N ALA A 29 -18.12 -3.49 13.51
CA ALA A 29 -17.04 -4.12 14.27
C ALA A 29 -15.78 -4.37 13.40
N VAL A 30 -15.96 -4.86 12.17
CA VAL A 30 -14.87 -5.10 11.22
C VAL A 30 -14.19 -3.79 10.83
N THR A 31 -14.96 -2.75 10.46
CA THR A 31 -14.40 -1.43 10.10
C THR A 31 -13.69 -0.75 11.26
N LEU A 32 -14.18 -0.91 12.50
CA LEU A 32 -13.50 -0.41 13.68
C LEU A 32 -12.14 -1.09 13.86
N LEU A 33 -12.10 -2.43 13.79
CA LEU A 33 -10.86 -3.21 13.94
C LEU A 33 -9.84 -2.86 12.86
N LEU A 34 -10.27 -2.85 11.59
CA LEU A 34 -9.41 -2.52 10.46
C LEU A 34 -8.97 -1.05 10.50
N GLY A 35 -9.84 -0.13 10.93
CA GLY A 35 -9.52 1.28 11.10
C GLY A 35 -8.47 1.54 12.18
N VAL A 36 -8.57 0.86 13.33
CA VAL A 36 -7.54 0.91 14.38
C VAL A 36 -6.23 0.29 13.89
N GLY A 37 -6.31 -0.79 13.11
CA GLY A 37 -5.15 -1.40 12.47
C GLY A 37 -4.42 -0.43 11.54
N LEU A 38 -5.16 0.17 10.61
CA LEU A 38 -4.68 1.15 9.64
C LEU A 38 -4.11 2.40 10.31
N TYR A 39 -4.72 2.86 11.40
CA TYR A 39 -4.15 3.94 12.21
C TYR A 39 -2.76 3.57 12.74
N GLY A 40 -2.57 2.34 13.22
CA GLY A 40 -1.26 1.84 13.66
C GLY A 40 -0.22 1.81 12.55
N VAL A 41 -0.60 1.36 11.35
CA VAL A 41 0.27 1.38 10.17
C VAL A 41 0.69 2.81 9.82
N ASN A 42 -0.27 3.72 9.72
CA ASN A 42 0.01 5.13 9.41
C ASN A 42 0.87 5.80 10.49
N ALA A 43 0.59 5.54 11.77
CA ALA A 43 1.39 6.04 12.87
C ALA A 43 2.84 5.52 12.80
N PHE A 44 3.02 4.22 12.56
CA PHE A 44 4.35 3.64 12.36
C PHE A 44 5.13 4.31 11.23
N LEU A 45 4.53 4.45 10.06
CA LEU A 45 5.17 5.09 8.91
C LEU A 45 5.50 6.56 9.20
N PHE A 46 4.58 7.28 9.85
CA PHE A 46 4.78 8.67 10.20
C PHE A 46 5.92 8.87 11.21
N THR A 47 6.09 7.97 12.19
CA THR A 47 7.22 8.04 13.14
C THR A 47 8.59 7.82 12.48
N ARG A 48 8.64 7.29 11.25
CA ARG A 48 9.89 7.15 10.48
C ARG A 48 10.26 8.41 9.73
N ALA A 49 9.35 9.38 9.66
CA ALA A 49 9.55 10.61 8.96
C ALA A 49 10.13 11.68 9.87
N ASN A 50 11.03 12.49 9.32
CA ASN A 50 11.69 13.54 10.07
C ASN A 50 10.97 14.91 9.93
N THR A 51 9.95 15.01 9.09
CA THR A 51 9.04 16.15 8.95
C THR A 51 7.62 15.66 8.62
N ILE A 52 6.63 16.53 8.80
CA ILE A 52 5.22 16.25 8.45
C ILE A 52 5.07 15.92 6.96
N GLY A 53 5.75 16.69 6.09
CA GLY A 53 5.71 16.49 4.64
C GLY A 53 6.26 15.13 4.23
N ASP A 54 7.40 14.73 4.79
CA ASP A 54 8.00 13.42 4.54
C ASP A 54 7.10 12.30 5.06
N GLY A 55 6.41 12.51 6.19
CA GLY A 55 5.48 11.53 6.76
C GLY A 55 4.27 11.29 5.88
N LEU A 56 3.67 12.36 5.34
CA LEU A 56 2.58 12.26 4.37
C LEU A 56 3.05 11.53 3.10
N PHE A 57 4.23 11.87 2.60
CA PHE A 57 4.80 11.19 1.43
C PHE A 57 5.05 9.71 1.70
N PHE A 58 5.62 9.35 2.85
CA PHE A 58 5.86 7.96 3.20
C PHE A 58 4.57 7.17 3.34
N VAL A 59 3.53 7.72 3.96
CA VAL A 59 2.22 7.04 4.03
C VAL A 59 1.67 6.80 2.62
N ALA A 60 1.69 7.81 1.75
CA ALA A 60 1.18 7.69 0.39
C ALA A 60 1.99 6.70 -0.47
N ALA A 61 3.33 6.80 -0.42
CA ALA A 61 4.22 5.94 -1.17
C ALA A 61 4.27 4.52 -0.59
N TRP A 62 4.14 4.34 0.71
CA TRP A 62 4.02 3.01 1.29
C TRP A 62 2.77 2.29 0.82
N ALA A 63 1.63 2.98 0.80
CA ALA A 63 0.36 2.39 0.40
C ALA A 63 0.42 1.76 -0.99
N CYS A 64 1.20 2.36 -1.89
CA CYS A 64 1.32 1.94 -3.29
C CYS A 64 2.51 1.00 -3.55
N ILE A 65 3.43 0.77 -2.60
CA ILE A 65 4.69 0.08 -2.89
C ILE A 65 4.48 -1.38 -3.26
N LEU A 66 3.68 -2.11 -2.47
CA LEU A 66 3.43 -3.53 -2.68
C LEU A 66 2.56 -3.77 -3.94
N PRO A 67 1.48 -3.00 -4.20
CA PRO A 67 0.80 -3.03 -5.49
C PRO A 67 1.72 -2.78 -6.67
N ALA A 68 2.61 -1.78 -6.59
CA ALA A 68 3.54 -1.46 -7.67
C ALA A 68 4.52 -2.60 -7.95
N VAL A 69 5.05 -3.26 -6.91
CA VAL A 69 5.93 -4.42 -7.04
C VAL A 69 5.19 -5.60 -7.70
N LEU A 70 3.99 -5.95 -7.23
CA LEU A 70 3.23 -7.06 -7.82
C LEU A 70 2.83 -6.79 -9.27
N ALA A 71 2.42 -5.55 -9.57
CA ALA A 71 2.09 -5.16 -10.93
C ALA A 71 3.32 -5.14 -11.85
N ALA A 72 4.50 -4.75 -11.35
CA ALA A 72 5.76 -4.89 -12.09
C ALA A 72 6.13 -6.37 -12.32
N MET A 73 5.96 -7.24 -11.33
CA MET A 73 6.18 -8.69 -11.53
C MET A 73 5.22 -9.27 -12.58
N ALA A 74 3.95 -8.84 -12.57
CA ALA A 74 2.97 -9.25 -13.56
C ALA A 74 3.37 -8.77 -14.97
N SER A 75 3.88 -7.54 -15.12
CA SER A 75 4.34 -7.03 -16.43
C SER A 75 5.57 -7.75 -16.95
N LEU A 76 6.42 -8.32 -16.08
CA LEU A 76 7.54 -9.18 -16.46
C LEU A 76 7.13 -10.60 -16.89
N GLY A 77 5.83 -10.88 -17.01
CA GLY A 77 5.33 -12.20 -17.40
C GLY A 77 5.39 -13.24 -16.29
N TRP A 78 5.67 -12.85 -15.04
CA TRP A 78 5.64 -13.76 -13.89
C TRP A 78 4.23 -13.98 -13.34
N ASP A 79 3.20 -13.82 -14.16
CA ASP A 79 1.83 -14.01 -13.74
C ASP A 79 1.52 -15.51 -13.57
N PHE A 80 1.24 -15.93 -12.33
CA PHE A 80 0.77 -17.28 -12.04
C PHE A 80 -0.76 -17.24 -12.04
N VAL A 81 -1.39 -17.74 -13.09
CA VAL A 81 -2.85 -17.88 -13.13
C VAL A 81 -3.23 -19.21 -12.49
N TYR A 82 -3.45 -19.22 -11.17
CA TYR A 82 -3.98 -20.39 -10.48
C TYR A 82 -5.51 -20.44 -10.68
N ARG A 83 -6.01 -21.40 -11.49
CA ARG A 83 -7.44 -21.59 -11.80
C ARG A 83 -8.02 -22.85 -11.14
N PRO A 84 -8.28 -22.87 -9.82
CA PRO A 84 -8.99 -23.98 -9.20
C PRO A 84 -10.51 -23.92 -9.46
N PHE A 85 -11.07 -22.73 -9.70
CA PHE A 85 -12.48 -22.47 -10.01
C PHE A 85 -12.66 -21.26 -10.96
N VAL A 86 -13.90 -21.00 -11.40
CA VAL A 86 -14.26 -19.82 -12.21
C VAL A 86 -13.81 -18.55 -11.48
N GLY A 87 -12.82 -17.84 -12.02
CA GLY A 87 -12.24 -16.63 -11.40
C GLY A 87 -10.85 -16.80 -10.79
N GLY A 88 -9.92 -17.45 -11.51
CA GLY A 88 -8.55 -17.70 -11.04
C GLY A 88 -7.83 -16.50 -10.40
N VAL A 89 -6.91 -16.80 -9.48
CA VAL A 89 -6.04 -15.83 -8.82
C VAL A 89 -4.86 -15.54 -9.74
N SER A 90 -4.66 -14.28 -10.11
CA SER A 90 -3.50 -13.77 -10.84
C SER A 90 -2.78 -12.72 -10.01
N LEU A 91 -1.49 -12.46 -10.28
CA LEU A 91 -0.73 -11.40 -9.63
C LEU A 91 -1.38 -10.03 -9.82
N GLN A 92 -1.95 -9.79 -11.01
CA GLN A 92 -2.66 -8.56 -11.31
C GLN A 92 -3.95 -8.41 -10.49
N ARG A 93 -4.65 -9.51 -10.18
CA ARG A 93 -5.83 -9.45 -9.29
C ARG A 93 -5.40 -9.28 -7.83
N LEU A 94 -4.25 -9.82 -7.46
CA LEU A 94 -3.67 -9.64 -6.13
C LEU A 94 -3.19 -8.21 -5.90
N SER A 95 -2.68 -7.50 -6.91
CA SER A 95 -2.22 -6.11 -6.76
C SER A 95 -3.31 -5.18 -6.21
N ASP A 96 -4.58 -5.42 -6.56
CA ASP A 96 -5.73 -4.66 -6.08
C ASP A 96 -6.08 -4.95 -4.60
N THR A 97 -5.61 -6.09 -4.07
CA THR A 97 -5.87 -6.55 -2.70
C THR A 97 -4.73 -6.24 -1.73
N VAL A 98 -3.56 -5.84 -2.22
CA VAL A 98 -2.37 -5.56 -1.39
C VAL A 98 -2.13 -4.06 -1.14
N PHE A 99 -2.97 -3.18 -1.68
CA PHE A 99 -2.94 -1.76 -1.32
C PHE A 99 -3.20 -1.62 0.18
N THR A 100 -2.44 -0.81 0.93
CA THR A 100 -2.58 -0.76 2.41
C THR A 100 -4.00 -0.45 2.89
N TYR A 101 -4.79 0.30 2.11
CA TYR A 101 -6.19 0.61 2.45
C TYR A 101 -7.21 -0.41 1.89
N SER A 102 -6.75 -1.42 1.15
CA SER A 102 -7.59 -2.45 0.52
C SER A 102 -8.42 -3.21 1.56
N GLY A 103 -7.87 -3.48 2.74
CA GLY A 103 -8.58 -4.18 3.80
C GLY A 103 -9.84 -3.44 4.23
N MET A 104 -9.78 -2.11 4.32
CA MET A 104 -10.97 -1.29 4.61
C MET A 104 -11.98 -1.32 3.47
N ALA A 105 -11.53 -1.20 2.22
CA ALA A 105 -12.41 -1.19 1.06
C ALA A 105 -13.11 -2.55 0.86
N TRP A 106 -12.32 -3.62 0.81
CA TRP A 106 -12.82 -4.98 0.56
C TRP A 106 -13.44 -5.64 1.80
N GLY A 107 -13.07 -5.23 3.01
CA GLY A 107 -13.64 -5.76 4.25
C GLY A 107 -15.10 -5.36 4.47
N VAL A 108 -15.54 -4.25 3.87
CA VAL A 108 -16.93 -3.78 3.92
C VAL A 108 -17.81 -4.45 2.86
N THR A 109 -17.23 -4.80 1.71
CA THR A 109 -17.96 -5.30 0.54
C THR A 109 -18.88 -6.49 0.84
N PRO A 110 -18.48 -7.54 1.60
CA PRO A 110 -19.39 -8.65 1.93
C PRO A 110 -20.66 -8.19 2.65
N PHE A 111 -20.54 -7.23 3.55
CA PHE A 111 -21.69 -6.71 4.29
C PHE A 111 -22.61 -5.88 3.37
N GLU A 112 -22.07 -5.12 2.43
CA GLU A 112 -22.87 -4.43 1.41
C GLU A 112 -23.71 -5.41 0.59
N TYR A 113 -23.14 -6.54 0.17
CA TYR A 113 -23.87 -7.59 -0.54
C TYR A 113 -24.97 -8.22 0.33
N PHE A 114 -24.70 -8.51 1.60
CA PHE A 114 -25.72 -9.04 2.51
C PHE A 114 -26.82 -8.03 2.88
N ILE A 115 -26.55 -6.73 2.75
CA ILE A 115 -27.55 -5.67 2.98
C ILE A 115 -28.40 -5.44 1.72
N CYS A 116 -27.78 -5.46 0.54
CA CYS A 116 -28.40 -4.97 -0.71
C CYS A 116 -28.86 -6.07 -1.68
N ALA A 117 -28.21 -7.23 -1.72
CA ALA A 117 -28.35 -8.20 -2.80
C ALA A 117 -28.57 -9.65 -2.33
N ASP A 118 -28.58 -9.91 -1.02
CA ASP A 118 -28.74 -11.22 -0.34
C ASP A 118 -27.76 -12.34 -0.74
N ALA A 119 -26.93 -12.15 -1.77
CA ALA A 119 -25.94 -13.12 -2.23
C ALA A 119 -24.62 -12.42 -2.61
N ILE A 120 -23.52 -13.03 -2.19
CA ILE A 120 -22.16 -12.64 -2.56
C ILE A 120 -21.55 -13.71 -3.47
N ASP A 121 -20.83 -13.29 -4.50
CA ASP A 121 -20.07 -14.20 -5.34
C ASP A 121 -18.78 -14.66 -4.64
N TYR A 122 -18.33 -15.86 -4.99
CA TYR A 122 -17.15 -16.47 -4.37
C TYR A 122 -15.88 -15.62 -4.53
N GLU A 123 -15.69 -14.98 -5.69
CA GLU A 123 -14.49 -14.18 -5.98
C GLU A 123 -14.40 -12.96 -5.06
N THR A 124 -15.49 -12.22 -4.90
CA THR A 124 -15.56 -11.08 -3.96
C THR A 124 -15.30 -11.52 -2.52
N CYS A 125 -15.86 -12.66 -2.10
CA CYS A 125 -15.63 -13.19 -0.75
C CYS A 125 -14.16 -13.52 -0.50
N VAL A 126 -13.49 -14.19 -1.46
CA VAL A 126 -12.05 -14.49 -1.37
C VAL A 126 -11.21 -13.22 -1.31
N ARG A 127 -11.49 -12.22 -2.17
CA ARG A 127 -10.79 -10.93 -2.17
C ARG A 127 -10.93 -10.21 -0.83
N ALA A 128 -12.15 -10.16 -0.28
CA ALA A 128 -12.42 -9.59 1.04
C ALA A 128 -11.63 -10.29 2.15
N CYS A 129 -11.57 -11.62 2.11
CA CYS A 129 -10.81 -12.40 3.10
C CYS A 129 -9.31 -12.13 3.00
N VAL A 130 -8.74 -12.20 1.79
CA VAL A 130 -7.31 -11.96 1.56
C VAL A 130 -6.91 -10.54 1.97
N ALA A 131 -7.65 -9.52 1.51
CA ALA A 131 -7.37 -8.13 1.86
C ALA A 131 -7.48 -7.87 3.37
N SER A 132 -8.49 -8.44 4.04
CA SER A 132 -8.67 -8.30 5.48
C SER A 132 -7.55 -8.97 6.28
N VAL A 133 -7.15 -10.20 5.89
CA VAL A 133 -6.03 -10.91 6.53
C VAL A 133 -4.73 -10.13 6.36
N LEU A 134 -4.45 -9.64 5.16
CA LEU A 134 -3.25 -8.84 4.90
C LEU A 134 -3.25 -7.53 5.71
N ALA A 135 -4.37 -6.82 5.79
CA ALA A 135 -4.49 -5.61 6.59
C ALA A 135 -4.27 -5.87 8.09
N VAL A 136 -4.78 -6.99 8.62
CA VAL A 136 -4.52 -7.38 10.01
C VAL A 136 -3.04 -7.72 10.22
N LEU A 137 -2.42 -8.46 9.30
CA LEU A 137 -0.99 -8.80 9.37
C LEU A 137 -0.12 -7.53 9.30
N GLU A 138 -0.43 -6.61 8.40
CA GLU A 138 0.27 -5.33 8.26
C GLU A 138 0.12 -4.49 9.55
N ALA A 139 -1.09 -4.41 10.11
CA ALA A 139 -1.34 -3.73 11.38
C ALA A 139 -0.57 -4.35 12.55
N VAL A 140 -0.60 -5.68 12.69
CA VAL A 140 0.15 -6.39 13.74
C VAL A 140 1.65 -6.12 13.58
N ALA A 141 2.18 -6.20 12.36
CA ALA A 141 3.59 -5.89 12.11
C ALA A 141 3.93 -4.44 12.47
N ALA A 142 3.09 -3.47 12.10
CA ALA A 142 3.28 -2.06 12.42
C ALA A 142 3.27 -1.80 13.93
N TYR A 143 2.29 -2.34 14.67
CA TYR A 143 2.23 -2.19 16.13
C TYR A 143 3.41 -2.87 16.82
N VAL A 144 3.78 -4.08 16.42
CA VAL A 144 4.97 -4.75 16.97
C VAL A 144 6.22 -3.91 16.72
N LEU A 145 6.39 -3.38 15.51
CA LEU A 145 7.54 -2.54 15.17
C LEU A 145 7.53 -1.19 15.89
N LEU A 146 6.36 -0.60 16.14
CA LEU A 146 6.21 0.59 16.98
C LEU A 146 6.74 0.33 18.39
N PHE A 147 6.30 -0.76 19.04
CA PHE A 147 6.74 -1.08 20.40
C PHE A 147 8.21 -1.50 20.48
N VAL A 148 8.69 -2.30 19.52
CA VAL A 148 10.10 -2.76 19.50
C VAL A 148 11.08 -1.62 19.25
N ARG A 149 10.67 -0.58 18.51
CA ARG A 149 11.51 0.58 18.20
C ARG A 149 11.25 1.81 19.07
N ALA A 150 10.25 1.78 19.93
CA ALA A 150 9.90 2.88 20.82
C ALA A 150 11.10 3.40 21.63
N ASP A 151 11.96 2.51 22.12
CA ASP A 151 13.14 2.89 22.92
C ASP A 151 14.33 3.39 22.09
N ARG A 152 14.30 3.18 20.75
CA ARG A 152 15.41 3.50 19.84
C ARG A 152 15.19 4.78 19.05
N ASP A 153 13.97 5.26 18.96
CA ASP A 153 13.62 6.51 18.28
C ASP A 153 13.75 7.66 19.30
N GLN A 154 14.98 8.12 19.58
CA GLN A 154 15.20 9.31 20.42
C GLN A 154 14.65 10.56 19.71
N ALA A 155 13.92 11.39 20.43
CA ALA A 155 13.35 12.65 19.92
C ALA A 155 14.41 13.64 19.38
N GLU A 156 15.68 13.46 19.75
CA GLU A 156 16.81 14.27 19.29
C GLU A 156 17.21 14.02 17.83
N ASP A 157 16.78 12.90 17.23
CA ASP A 157 17.03 12.59 15.81
C ASP A 157 15.96 13.17 14.86
N ALA A 158 14.92 13.79 15.41
CA ALA A 158 13.98 14.59 14.62
C ALA A 158 14.78 15.71 13.91
N GLU A 159 14.56 15.88 12.60
CA GLU A 159 15.30 16.77 11.68
C GLU A 159 16.58 16.24 11.01
N GLN A 160 17.13 15.09 11.41
CA GLN A 160 18.26 14.51 10.67
C GLN A 160 17.81 13.92 9.30
N VAL A 161 18.74 13.50 8.45
CA VAL A 161 18.38 12.81 7.18
C VAL A 161 17.91 11.40 7.51
N SER A 162 16.70 11.01 7.10
CA SER A 162 16.12 9.69 7.40
C SER A 162 16.92 8.56 6.75
N SER A 163 17.91 8.02 7.46
CA SER A 163 18.75 6.90 6.99
C SER A 163 18.08 5.53 7.16
N SER A 164 16.83 5.50 7.66
CA SER A 164 16.06 4.27 7.90
C SER A 164 15.95 3.40 6.65
N TRP A 165 16.04 2.08 6.86
CA TRP A 165 15.81 1.07 5.82
C TRP A 165 14.40 1.18 5.22
N TRP A 166 13.43 1.66 6.00
CA TRP A 166 12.05 1.88 5.53
C TRP A 166 11.83 3.30 4.95
N GLY A 167 12.89 4.07 4.75
CA GLY A 167 12.84 5.45 4.26
C GLY A 167 13.15 5.60 2.76
N TYR A 168 13.39 6.84 2.34
CA TYR A 168 13.63 7.23 0.94
C TYR A 168 14.72 6.41 0.25
N ARG A 169 15.74 5.98 1.01
CA ARG A 169 16.90 5.24 0.49
C ARG A 169 16.51 3.94 -0.23
N ILE A 170 15.47 3.25 0.21
CA ILE A 170 14.98 2.03 -0.45
C ILE A 170 13.77 2.35 -1.34
N LEU A 171 12.90 3.22 -0.85
CA LEU A 171 11.65 3.53 -1.53
C LEU A 171 11.89 4.11 -2.93
N ILE A 172 12.82 5.06 -3.08
CA ILE A 172 13.11 5.66 -4.41
C ILE A 172 13.63 4.60 -5.39
N PRO A 173 14.68 3.81 -5.09
CA PRO A 173 15.10 2.67 -5.93
C PRO A 173 13.99 1.73 -6.38
N VAL A 174 13.13 1.30 -5.44
CA VAL A 174 12.05 0.35 -5.73
C VAL A 174 11.07 0.97 -6.72
N TYR A 175 10.68 2.24 -6.51
CA TYR A 175 9.80 2.95 -7.43
C TYR A 175 10.40 3.15 -8.82
N VAL A 176 11.68 3.48 -8.93
CA VAL A 176 12.37 3.61 -10.22
C VAL A 176 12.30 2.30 -11.00
N VAL A 177 12.60 1.18 -10.35
CA VAL A 177 12.55 -0.14 -10.99
C VAL A 177 11.12 -0.51 -11.38
N CYS A 178 10.14 -0.35 -10.48
CA CYS A 178 8.75 -0.68 -10.76
C CYS A 178 8.19 0.15 -11.92
N LEU A 179 8.43 1.47 -11.92
CA LEU A 179 7.97 2.36 -12.99
C LEU A 179 8.59 2.01 -14.34
N MET A 180 9.86 1.60 -14.37
CA MET A 180 10.51 1.14 -15.60
C MET A 180 9.87 -0.13 -16.16
N CYS A 181 9.41 -1.05 -15.31
CA CYS A 181 8.77 -2.29 -15.76
C CYS A 181 7.40 -2.06 -16.42
N PHE A 182 6.80 -0.87 -16.30
CA PHE A 182 5.56 -0.51 -17.01
C PHE A 182 5.79 0.15 -18.35
N ILE A 183 7.03 0.52 -18.69
CA ILE A 183 7.36 1.12 -19.98
C ILE A 183 7.57 -0.01 -20.98
N PRO A 184 6.90 -0.01 -22.14
CA PRO A 184 7.14 -1.00 -23.18
C PRO A 184 8.61 -0.98 -23.68
N PRO A 185 9.17 -2.12 -24.11
CA PRO A 185 10.60 -2.25 -24.42
C PRO A 185 11.04 -1.54 -25.71
N ASP A 186 10.13 -0.89 -26.44
CA ASP A 186 10.42 -0.19 -27.67
C ASP A 186 10.91 1.24 -27.43
N PHE A 187 12.01 1.62 -28.09
CA PHE A 187 12.63 2.95 -27.97
C PHE A 187 11.91 4.01 -28.82
N ARG A 188 10.58 4.03 -28.78
CA ARG A 188 9.78 5.11 -29.37
C ARG A 188 9.92 6.37 -28.53
N TRP A 189 9.71 7.52 -29.17
CA TRP A 189 9.81 8.83 -28.51
C TRP A 189 8.96 8.94 -27.23
N ASP A 190 7.76 8.37 -27.25
CA ASP A 190 6.85 8.37 -26.09
C ASP A 190 7.46 7.62 -24.89
N ASN A 191 8.08 6.46 -25.13
CA ASN A 191 8.70 5.65 -24.08
C ASN A 191 10.00 6.28 -23.59
N ILE A 192 10.83 6.82 -24.49
CA ILE A 192 12.04 7.57 -24.10
C ILE A 192 11.67 8.75 -23.21
N PHE A 193 10.57 9.45 -23.51
CA PHE A 193 10.07 10.54 -22.70
C PHE A 193 9.62 10.05 -21.30
N LEU A 194 8.91 8.92 -21.22
CA LEU A 194 8.55 8.30 -19.94
C LEU A 194 9.78 7.89 -19.11
N MET A 195 10.79 7.29 -19.75
CA MET A 195 12.05 6.92 -19.09
C MET A 195 12.75 8.16 -18.53
N ALA A 196 12.80 9.26 -19.30
CA ALA A 196 13.34 10.52 -18.86
C ALA A 196 12.56 11.11 -17.67
N ILE A 197 11.23 11.01 -17.65
CA ILE A 197 10.40 11.40 -16.50
C ILE A 197 10.77 10.58 -15.27
N VAL A 198 10.92 9.26 -15.39
CA VAL A 198 11.32 8.39 -14.26
C VAL A 198 12.70 8.80 -13.73
N LEU A 199 13.65 9.12 -14.62
CA LEU A 199 14.98 9.60 -14.22
C LEU A 199 14.90 10.93 -13.46
N VAL A 200 14.16 11.90 -14.01
CA VAL A 200 13.96 13.21 -13.38
C VAL A 200 13.26 13.05 -12.03
N GLY A 201 12.24 12.20 -11.96
CA GLY A 201 11.55 11.84 -10.71
C GLY A 201 12.50 11.23 -9.67
N ALA A 202 13.42 10.36 -10.08
CA ALA A 202 14.45 9.80 -9.20
C ALA A 202 15.35 10.90 -8.62
N PHE A 203 15.82 11.83 -9.46
CA PHE A 203 16.61 12.98 -9.01
C PHE A 203 15.83 13.85 -8.02
N ILE A 204 14.58 14.20 -8.33
CA ILE A 204 13.71 14.97 -7.44
C ILE A 204 13.54 14.25 -6.11
N GLY A 205 13.30 12.93 -6.12
CA GLY A 205 13.19 12.11 -4.92
C GLY A 205 14.46 12.15 -4.07
N PHE A 206 15.63 12.01 -4.69
CA PHE A 206 16.91 12.08 -3.97
C PHE A 206 17.24 13.50 -3.47
N PHE A 207 16.84 14.55 -4.18
CA PHE A 207 16.93 15.93 -3.69
C PHE A 207 16.02 16.16 -2.49
N ALA A 208 14.79 15.66 -2.53
CA ALA A 208 13.87 15.70 -1.39
C ALA A 208 14.45 14.95 -0.19
N TYR A 209 14.99 13.74 -0.42
CA TYR A 209 15.67 12.94 0.59
C TYR A 209 16.85 13.68 1.25
N ARG A 210 17.72 14.31 0.45
CA ARG A 210 18.90 15.04 0.95
C ARG A 210 18.56 16.43 1.49
N ARG A 211 17.36 16.95 1.21
CA ARG A 211 16.93 18.32 1.50
C ARG A 211 17.95 19.37 1.05
N SER A 212 18.69 19.06 -0.01
CA SER A 212 19.81 19.85 -0.51
C SER A 212 20.04 19.52 -1.97
N PHE A 213 20.41 20.52 -2.76
CA PHE A 213 20.81 20.35 -4.15
C PHE A 213 22.17 19.66 -4.32
N ARG A 214 22.87 19.35 -3.22
CA ARG A 214 24.15 18.63 -3.24
C ARG A 214 23.92 17.13 -3.02
N LEU A 215 23.85 16.39 -4.11
CA LEU A 215 23.83 14.92 -4.07
C LEU A 215 25.24 14.36 -3.82
N GLN A 216 25.32 13.30 -3.02
CA GLN A 216 26.57 12.58 -2.81
C GLN A 216 26.83 11.64 -3.99
N ARG A 217 28.10 11.27 -4.21
CA ARG A 217 28.48 10.30 -5.25
C ARG A 217 27.74 8.97 -5.12
N SER A 218 27.46 8.54 -3.88
CA SER A 218 26.65 7.35 -3.59
C SER A 218 25.22 7.45 -4.10
N ASP A 219 24.61 8.64 -4.10
CA ASP A 219 23.24 8.84 -4.59
C ASP A 219 23.19 8.71 -6.11
N PHE A 220 24.17 9.28 -6.83
CA PHE A 220 24.31 9.10 -8.27
C PHE A 220 24.52 7.64 -8.66
N ILE A 221 25.34 6.90 -7.91
CA ILE A 221 25.55 5.47 -8.13
C ILE A 221 24.23 4.71 -7.91
N SER A 222 23.48 5.03 -6.84
CA SER A 222 22.19 4.41 -6.58
C SER A 222 21.19 4.65 -7.71
N ILE A 223 21.06 5.88 -8.19
CA ILE A 223 20.18 6.21 -9.33
C ILE A 223 20.66 5.44 -10.57
N GLY A 224 21.95 5.50 -10.91
CA GLY A 224 22.48 4.83 -12.10
C GLY A 224 22.27 3.31 -12.08
N VAL A 225 22.54 2.66 -10.94
CA VAL A 225 22.35 1.20 -10.79
C VAL A 225 20.88 0.82 -10.89
N THR A 226 20.00 1.51 -10.15
CA THR A 226 18.56 1.20 -10.15
C THR A 226 17.91 1.45 -11.49
N TYR A 227 18.32 2.52 -12.17
CA TYR A 227 17.88 2.84 -13.53
C TYR A 227 18.35 1.79 -14.54
N ALA A 228 19.61 1.35 -14.46
CA ALA A 228 20.14 0.28 -15.30
C ALA A 228 19.43 -1.05 -15.07
N VAL A 229 19.17 -1.41 -13.80
CA VAL A 229 18.39 -2.60 -13.44
C VAL A 229 16.97 -2.49 -13.99
N GLY A 230 16.33 -1.33 -13.87
CA GLY A 230 15.00 -1.07 -14.44
C GLY A 230 14.96 -1.28 -15.96
N ILE A 231 15.95 -0.75 -16.70
CA ILE A 231 16.06 -0.97 -18.15
C ILE A 231 16.25 -2.46 -18.47
N LEU A 232 17.13 -3.15 -17.75
CA LEU A 232 17.35 -4.58 -17.98
C LEU A 232 16.07 -5.38 -17.77
N LEU A 233 15.33 -5.11 -16.70
CA LEU A 233 14.05 -5.77 -16.43
C LEU A 233 12.99 -5.42 -17.48
N MET A 234 12.89 -4.16 -17.88
CA MET A 234 12.02 -3.70 -18.97
C MET A 234 12.26 -4.48 -20.26
N LEU A 235 13.53 -4.69 -20.63
CA LEU A 235 13.93 -5.44 -21.83
C LEU A 235 13.71 -6.96 -21.71
N ILE A 236 13.67 -7.50 -20.48
CA ILE A 236 13.41 -8.93 -20.24
C ILE A 236 11.90 -9.22 -20.25
N GLY A 237 11.10 -8.30 -19.73
CA GLY A 237 9.65 -8.47 -19.58
C GLY A 237 8.83 -8.14 -20.81
N GLY A 238 9.38 -7.37 -21.75
CA GLY A 238 8.72 -7.03 -23.02
C GLY A 238 9.12 -7.94 -24.16
#